data_AF-Q5P1P1-F1
#
_entry.id   AF-Q5P1P1-F1
#
_cell.length_a   1.000
_cell.length_b   1.000
_cell.length_c   1.000
_cell.angle_alpha   90.00
_cell.angle_beta   90.00
_cell.angle_gamma   90.00
#
_symmetry.space_group_name_H-M   'P 1'
#
loop_
_entity.id
_entity.type
_entity.pdbx_description
1 polymer ?
#
loop_
_entity_poly.entity_id
_entity_poly.type
_entity_poly.pdbx_seq_one_letter_code
_entity_poly.pdbx_strand_id
1 'polypeptide(L)'
;MRQVLPLLTLGIALALLAGGTRLVHADDVVMLGDAQSVALQRPAQRLMGGPTVDDAVLSGQRGGADTHISEIRAVGSMSEVSVSDAVTGYNLITEGAFANANMMGTVVQNSGNGVMIQNAVILNLEVK
;
A
#
# COMPACT_ATOMS: atom_id res chain seq x y z
N MET A 1 -15.30 -72.01 -8.98
CA MET A 1 -15.80 -71.52 -7.68
C MET A 1 -15.23 -70.12 -7.47
N ARG A 2 -16.08 -69.09 -7.45
CA ARG A 2 -15.71 -67.67 -7.27
C ARG A 2 -15.29 -67.46 -5.82
N GLN A 3 -14.11 -66.85 -5.60
CA GLN A 3 -13.75 -66.26 -4.32
C GLN A 3 -13.44 -64.78 -4.55
N VAL A 4 -14.11 -63.94 -3.77
CA VAL A 4 -14.19 -62.49 -3.89
C VAL A 4 -13.09 -61.91 -2.99
N LEU A 5 -12.16 -61.15 -3.56
CA LEU A 5 -11.06 -60.51 -2.82
C LEU A 5 -11.51 -59.10 -2.35
N PRO A 6 -11.40 -58.73 -1.07
CA PRO A 6 -11.92 -57.45 -0.57
C PRO A 6 -10.97 -56.29 -0.88
N LEU A 7 -11.50 -55.27 -1.57
CA LEU A 7 -10.88 -54.00 -1.99
C LEU A 7 -10.43 -53.06 -0.86
N LEU A 8 -10.29 -53.53 0.38
CA LEU A 8 -10.08 -52.67 1.56
C LEU A 8 -8.61 -52.35 1.87
N THR A 9 -7.66 -52.99 1.18
CA THR A 9 -6.21 -52.79 1.41
C THR A 9 -5.57 -51.71 0.53
N LEU A 10 -6.24 -51.22 -0.52
CA LEU A 10 -5.67 -50.24 -1.44
C LEU A 10 -5.87 -48.77 -1.00
N GLY A 11 -6.84 -48.51 -0.10
CA GLY A 11 -7.16 -47.14 0.35
C GLY A 11 -6.21 -46.55 1.39
N ILE A 12 -5.43 -47.39 2.10
CA ILE A 12 -4.54 -46.93 3.19
C ILE A 12 -3.13 -46.58 2.66
N ALA A 13 -2.74 -47.12 1.51
CA ALA A 13 -1.40 -46.88 0.95
C ALA A 13 -1.22 -45.48 0.34
N LEU A 14 -2.30 -44.76 -0.01
CA LEU A 14 -2.20 -43.46 -0.69
C LEU A 14 -2.12 -42.26 0.27
N ALA A 15 -2.41 -42.45 1.56
CA ALA A 15 -2.41 -41.36 2.55
C ALA A 15 -1.03 -41.10 3.20
N LEU A 16 -0.05 -41.98 2.99
CA LEU A 16 1.29 -41.86 3.61
C LEU A 16 2.35 -41.18 2.72
N LEU A 17 2.05 -40.79 1.48
CA LEU A 17 3.02 -40.17 0.58
C LEU A 17 2.94 -38.62 0.48
N ALA A 18 2.02 -37.95 1.17
CA ALA A 18 1.77 -36.51 1.00
C ALA A 18 2.20 -35.61 2.18
N GLY A 19 2.84 -36.15 3.22
CA GLY A 19 3.23 -35.39 4.41
C GLY A 19 4.73 -35.14 4.50
N GLY A 20 5.28 -34.23 3.70
CA GLY A 20 6.74 -34.07 3.62
C GLY A 20 7.26 -32.69 3.22
N THR A 21 6.63 -31.58 3.61
CA THR A 21 7.32 -30.27 3.59
C THR A 21 8.07 -30.09 4.90
N ARG A 22 9.36 -30.44 4.90
CA ARG A 22 10.28 -30.13 6.00
C ARG A 22 10.54 -28.62 6.02
N LEU A 23 9.99 -27.93 7.02
CA LEU A 23 10.46 -26.61 7.43
C LEU A 23 11.85 -26.78 8.03
N VAL A 24 12.85 -26.16 7.40
CA VAL A 24 14.16 -25.92 8.01
C VAL A 24 13.92 -24.97 9.18
N HIS A 25 14.10 -25.46 10.40
CA HIS A 25 14.16 -24.62 11.60
C HIS A 25 15.53 -24.81 12.23
N ALA A 26 16.23 -23.68 12.38
CA ALA A 26 17.57 -23.61 12.95
C ALA A 26 17.56 -24.05 14.42
N ASP A 27 18.67 -24.63 14.85
CA ASP A 27 18.92 -25.09 16.22
C ASP A 27 18.74 -23.95 17.23
N ASP A 28 17.86 -24.17 18.19
CA ASP A 28 18.03 -23.66 19.56
C ASP A 28 17.56 -24.75 20.53
N VAL A 29 18.53 -25.33 21.23
CA VAL A 29 18.31 -26.30 22.30
C VAL A 29 17.64 -25.58 23.46
N VAL A 30 16.32 -25.65 23.55
CA VAL A 30 15.56 -25.26 24.74
C VAL A 30 15.22 -26.52 25.52
N MET A 31 15.76 -26.56 26.75
CA MET A 31 15.64 -27.65 27.70
C MET A 31 14.19 -28.07 27.93
N LEU A 32 14.00 -29.38 27.98
CA LEU A 32 12.76 -30.07 28.31
C LEU A 32 12.35 -29.76 29.75
N GLY A 33 11.51 -28.73 29.92
CA GLY A 33 10.92 -28.34 31.19
C GLY A 33 9.47 -27.94 31.00
N ASP A 34 8.59 -28.81 31.48
CA ASP A 34 7.21 -28.53 31.88
C ASP A 34 6.19 -28.21 30.77
N ALA A 35 5.82 -29.29 30.08
CA ALA A 35 4.58 -29.43 29.37
C ALA A 35 3.37 -29.26 30.31
N GLN A 36 2.93 -28.03 30.60
CA GLN A 36 1.63 -27.80 31.27
C GLN A 36 1.10 -26.35 31.18
N SER A 37 1.10 -25.75 29.99
CA SER A 37 0.25 -24.58 29.70
C SER A 37 -0.07 -24.40 28.22
N VAL A 38 -0.33 -25.50 27.49
CA VAL A 38 -1.03 -25.44 26.19
C VAL A 38 -2.54 -25.62 26.45
N ALA A 39 -3.09 -24.77 27.29
CA ALA A 39 -4.54 -24.67 27.47
C ALA A 39 -5.02 -23.45 26.67
N LEU A 40 -6.04 -23.70 25.84
CA LEU A 40 -6.81 -22.75 25.05
C LEU A 40 -6.25 -22.44 23.65
N GLN A 41 -6.02 -23.49 22.85
CA GLN A 41 -6.58 -23.47 21.49
C GLN A 41 -8.07 -23.13 21.62
N ARG A 42 -8.48 -21.91 21.28
CA ARG A 42 -9.89 -21.59 21.03
C ARG A 42 -10.16 -21.83 19.55
N PRO A 43 -10.90 -22.89 19.17
CA PRO A 43 -11.46 -23.01 17.84
C PRO A 43 -12.80 -22.26 17.87
N ALA A 44 -12.77 -20.96 17.63
CA ALA A 44 -14.00 -20.22 17.42
C ALA A 44 -13.79 -19.18 16.33
N GLN A 45 -14.66 -19.26 15.31
CA GLN A 45 -14.81 -18.36 14.17
C GLN A 45 -13.96 -18.66 12.93
N ARG A 46 -14.30 -19.77 12.27
CA ARG A 46 -14.35 -19.81 10.79
C ARG A 46 -15.78 -20.10 10.35
N LEU A 47 -16.62 -19.07 10.37
CA LEU A 47 -17.89 -19.05 9.68
C LEU A 47 -17.99 -17.67 9.02
N MET A 48 -17.67 -17.62 7.72
CA MET A 48 -17.70 -16.43 6.85
C MET A 48 -16.70 -15.32 7.21
N GLY A 49 -15.41 -15.64 7.22
CA GLY A 49 -14.34 -14.65 7.31
C GLY A 49 -12.98 -15.33 7.39
N GLY A 50 -12.06 -14.95 6.50
CA GLY A 50 -10.66 -15.41 6.56
C GLY A 50 -9.98 -14.96 7.86
N PRO A 51 -8.75 -15.42 8.14
CA PRO A 51 -8.01 -14.98 9.32
C PRO A 51 -7.90 -13.45 9.33
N THR A 52 -8.29 -12.82 10.44
CA THR A 52 -8.13 -11.38 10.65
C THR A 52 -6.65 -11.08 10.84
N VAL A 53 -6.16 -10.01 10.21
CA VAL A 53 -4.79 -9.52 10.43
C VAL A 53 -4.72 -8.87 11.81
N ASP A 54 -3.63 -9.09 12.54
CA ASP A 54 -3.38 -8.46 13.84
C ASP A 54 -3.27 -6.93 13.68
N ASP A 55 -3.84 -6.16 14.61
CA ASP A 55 -3.77 -4.70 14.57
C ASP A 55 -2.32 -4.19 14.68
N ALA A 56 -1.41 -4.91 15.34
CA ALA A 56 0.00 -4.55 15.34
C ALA A 56 0.61 -4.63 13.93
N VAL A 57 0.21 -5.64 13.15
CA VAL A 57 0.65 -5.81 11.76
C VAL A 57 0.04 -4.72 10.87
N LEU A 58 -1.25 -4.41 11.05
CA LEU A 58 -1.89 -3.30 10.34
C LEU A 58 -1.28 -1.96 10.73
N SER A 59 -0.93 -1.76 11.99
CA SER A 59 -0.24 -0.55 12.50
C SER A 59 1.12 -0.35 11.87
N GLY A 60 1.87 -1.44 11.64
CA GLY A 60 3.14 -1.41 10.90
C GLY A 60 2.97 -1.13 9.40
N GLN A 61 1.78 -1.37 8.83
CA GLN A 61 1.49 -1.16 7.40
C GLN A 61 0.75 0.16 7.11
N ARG A 62 0.12 0.79 8.11
CA ARG A 62 -0.48 2.13 7.98
C ARG A 62 0.63 3.15 7.82
N GLY A 63 0.55 4.07 6.86
CA GLY A 63 1.49 5.19 6.70
C GLY A 63 1.34 6.21 7.83
N GLY A 64 1.75 5.83 9.05
CA GLY A 64 1.66 6.51 10.36
C GLY A 64 0.62 7.64 10.55
N ALA A 65 1.01 8.68 11.30
CA ALA A 65 0.22 9.90 11.47
C ALA A 65 1.14 11.15 11.47
N ASP A 66 1.17 11.87 10.35
CA ASP A 66 1.85 13.15 10.21
C ASP A 66 1.08 14.24 10.99
N THR A 67 1.73 14.82 12.01
CA THR A 67 1.18 15.90 12.82
C THR A 67 1.72 17.28 12.40
N HIS A 68 2.36 17.40 11.23
CA HIS A 68 2.92 18.67 10.78
C HIS A 68 1.84 19.68 10.39
N ILE A 69 2.08 20.93 10.80
CA ILE A 69 1.35 22.09 10.33
C ILE A 69 2.15 22.68 9.17
N SER A 70 1.62 22.56 7.95
CA SER A 70 2.23 23.12 6.75
C SER A 70 1.48 24.40 6.36
N GLU A 71 2.21 25.52 6.23
CA GLU A 71 1.64 26.81 5.85
C GLU A 71 2.28 27.32 4.55
N ILE A 72 1.43 27.76 3.62
CA ILE A 72 1.86 28.62 2.51
C ILE A 72 1.50 30.05 2.86
N ARG A 73 2.52 30.90 2.93
CA ARG A 73 2.36 32.35 2.97
C ARG A 73 2.82 32.94 1.65
N ALA A 74 1.86 33.20 0.76
CA ALA A 74 2.08 33.88 -0.50
C ALA A 74 1.69 35.36 -0.35
N VAL A 75 2.67 36.25 -0.34
CA VAL A 75 2.47 37.70 -0.28
C VAL A 75 3.17 38.32 -1.47
N GLY A 76 2.39 38.91 -2.35
CA GLY A 76 2.87 39.64 -3.51
C GLY A 76 2.10 40.94 -3.65
N SER A 77 2.80 42.00 -4.03
CA SER A 77 2.20 43.25 -4.48
C SER A 77 2.66 43.51 -5.90
N MET A 78 1.75 44.05 -6.71
CA MET A 78 2.03 44.44 -8.07
C MET A 78 1.43 45.83 -8.26
N SER A 79 2.28 46.84 -8.45
CA SER A 79 1.88 48.24 -8.60
C SER A 79 2.62 48.85 -9.79
N GLU A 80 2.04 49.91 -10.36
CA GLU A 80 2.64 50.70 -11.44
C GLU A 80 2.95 49.88 -12.71
N VAL A 81 2.14 48.85 -12.98
CA VAL A 81 2.26 48.04 -14.18
C VAL A 81 1.64 48.77 -15.35
N SER A 82 2.49 49.39 -16.17
CA SER A 82 2.10 49.98 -17.44
C SER A 82 2.60 49.11 -18.58
N VAL A 83 1.71 48.83 -19.53
CA VAL A 83 2.00 48.03 -20.72
C VAL A 83 1.44 48.76 -21.92
N SER A 84 2.31 49.19 -22.84
CA SER A 84 1.93 49.78 -24.13
C SER A 84 2.47 48.92 -25.27
N ASP A 85 1.79 48.96 -26.42
CA ASP A 85 2.20 48.27 -27.67
C ASP A 85 2.44 46.75 -27.52
N ALA A 86 1.71 46.10 -26.62
CA ALA A 86 1.90 44.68 -26.36
C ALA A 86 1.11 43.79 -27.33
N VAL A 87 1.82 42.88 -27.98
CA VAL A 87 1.25 41.72 -28.67
C VAL A 87 1.41 40.52 -27.75
N THR A 88 0.29 39.96 -27.28
CA THR A 88 0.26 38.78 -26.41
C THR A 88 0.15 37.49 -27.21
N GLY A 89 0.62 36.39 -26.63
CA GLY A 89 0.68 35.09 -27.30
C GLY A 89 -0.52 34.17 -27.00
N TYR A 90 -0.45 32.94 -27.51
CA TYR A 90 -1.33 31.86 -27.07
C TYR A 90 -0.62 30.98 -26.05
N ASN A 91 -1.36 30.59 -25.02
CA ASN A 91 -0.97 29.54 -24.09
C ASN A 91 -1.55 28.20 -24.59
N LEU A 92 -0.94 27.62 -25.62
CA LEU A 92 -1.47 26.39 -26.22
C LEU A 92 -0.90 25.14 -25.52
N ILE A 93 -1.74 24.44 -24.77
CA ILE A 93 -1.51 23.04 -24.35
C ILE A 93 -2.25 22.17 -25.36
N THR A 94 -1.53 21.35 -26.10
CA THR A 94 -2.08 20.51 -27.17
C THR A 94 -2.35 19.08 -26.74
N GLU A 95 -2.96 18.31 -27.63
CA GLU A 95 -3.21 16.88 -27.40
C GLU A 95 -1.92 16.15 -27.01
N GLY A 96 -2.00 15.35 -25.94
CA GLY A 96 -0.87 14.63 -25.40
C GLY A 96 0.10 15.44 -24.51
N ALA A 97 -0.13 16.74 -24.31
CA ALA A 97 0.76 17.57 -23.47
C ALA A 97 0.95 17.06 -22.03
N PHE A 98 -0.03 16.31 -21.53
CA PHE A 98 0.04 15.61 -20.24
C PHE A 98 -0.19 14.11 -20.38
N ALA A 99 -0.03 13.53 -21.57
CA ALA A 99 -0.11 12.09 -21.72
C ALA A 99 0.96 11.44 -20.84
N ASN A 100 0.53 10.49 -20.00
CA ASN A 100 1.36 9.84 -18.99
C ASN A 100 1.88 10.76 -17.86
N ALA A 101 1.38 11.99 -17.73
CA ALA A 101 1.61 12.77 -16.52
C ALA A 101 0.93 12.04 -15.36
N ASN A 102 1.73 11.43 -14.51
CA ASN A 102 1.29 10.79 -13.27
C ASN A 102 1.84 11.57 -12.07
N MET A 103 1.33 11.24 -10.90
CA MET A 103 1.63 11.94 -9.64
C MET A 103 1.00 13.34 -9.61
N MET A 104 1.78 14.38 -9.31
CA MET A 104 1.28 15.73 -9.06
C MET A 104 1.90 16.69 -10.07
N GLY A 105 1.07 17.22 -10.97
CA GLY A 105 1.45 18.25 -11.92
C GLY A 105 0.84 19.59 -11.54
N THR A 106 1.60 20.66 -11.71
CA THR A 106 1.05 22.01 -11.70
C THR A 106 1.45 22.71 -12.99
N VAL A 107 0.48 23.34 -13.62
CA VAL A 107 0.67 24.01 -14.91
C VAL A 107 0.15 25.41 -14.73
N VAL A 108 1.04 26.37 -14.93
CA VAL A 108 0.65 27.77 -14.97
C VAL A 108 1.03 28.34 -16.32
N GLN A 109 0.03 28.85 -17.02
CA GLN A 109 0.23 29.51 -18.29
C GLN A 109 -0.15 30.98 -18.15
N ASN A 110 0.73 31.85 -18.64
CA ASN A 110 0.42 33.25 -18.78
C ASN A 110 0.89 33.76 -20.13
N SER A 111 -0.05 34.26 -20.92
CA SER A 111 0.22 34.77 -22.26
C SER A 111 0.20 36.30 -22.31
N GLY A 112 -0.06 36.93 -21.17
CA GLY A 112 -0.26 38.36 -21.04
C GLY A 112 0.94 39.06 -20.43
N ASN A 113 0.78 40.37 -20.26
CA ASN A 113 1.73 41.19 -19.52
C ASN A 113 1.14 41.58 -18.18
N GLY A 114 2.01 41.89 -17.23
CA GLY A 114 1.54 42.40 -15.96
C GLY A 114 0.92 41.34 -15.06
N VAL A 115 1.52 40.15 -15.00
CA VAL A 115 0.98 39.04 -14.21
C VAL A 115 1.92 38.68 -13.06
N MET A 116 1.35 38.69 -11.86
CA MET A 116 1.90 38.07 -10.67
C MET A 116 1.33 36.65 -10.55
N ILE A 117 2.21 35.64 -10.56
CA ILE A 117 1.81 34.24 -10.40
C ILE A 117 2.24 33.78 -9.02
N GLN A 118 1.27 33.38 -8.20
CA GLN A 118 1.49 32.79 -6.90
C GLN A 118 0.90 31.38 -6.89
N ASN A 119 1.72 30.43 -7.34
CA ASN A 119 1.38 29.01 -7.30
C ASN A 119 2.22 28.34 -6.22
N ALA A 120 1.56 27.66 -5.30
CA ALA A 120 2.22 26.94 -4.22
C ALA A 120 1.41 25.69 -3.89
N VAL A 121 2.11 24.57 -3.75
CA VAL A 121 1.53 23.28 -3.44
C VAL A 121 2.27 22.72 -2.24
N ILE A 122 1.52 22.43 -1.17
CA ILE A 122 2.00 21.59 -0.08
C ILE A 122 1.56 20.17 -0.38
N LEU A 123 2.51 19.24 -0.36
CA LEU A 123 2.24 17.82 -0.41
C LEU A 123 2.81 17.18 0.86
N ASN A 124 1.90 16.87 1.79
CA ASN A 124 2.23 16.08 2.97
C ASN A 124 2.00 14.61 2.60
N LEU A 125 3.08 13.83 2.59
CA LEU A 125 3.00 12.39 2.35
C LEU A 125 3.45 11.66 3.60
N GLU A 126 2.76 10.57 3.89
CA GLU A 126 3.22 9.60 4.86
C GLU A 126 3.28 8.21 4.24
N VAL A 127 4.48 7.64 4.24
CA VAL A 127 4.80 6.36 3.61
C VAL A 127 5.65 5.57 4.60
N LYS A 128 5.37 4.28 4.77
CA LYS A 128 6.19 3.33 5.55
C LYS A 128 6.99 2.42 4.64
#